data_AF-A0A2V5N0W1-F1
#
_entry.id   AF-A0A2V5N0W1-F1
#
_cell.length_a   1.000
_cell.length_b   1.000
_cell.length_c   1.000
_cell.angle_alpha   90.00
_cell.angle_beta   90.00
_cell.angle_gamma   90.00
#
_symmetry.space_group_name_H-M   'P 1'
#
loop_
_entity.id
_entity.type
_entity.pdbx_description
1 polymer ?
#
loop_
_entity_poly.entity_id
_entity_poly.type
_entity_poly.pdbx_seq_one_letter_code
_entity_poly.pdbx_strand_id
1 'polypeptide(L)'
;TLWGRLRTHLGTRAGGGNHRGSIFRLHVGAALLARDRVCVPTWGVGSSAPPTLRVNLTAQAAEAACEQRVSEYIGAMTVLWVDVPDEPSTSSLRAFIERNAIALLSNRFAPIEPASTGWLGRHSPRDDIRRSNLWNLNHVDQAYDRLFLDALEEAVEWTSMQTK
;
A
#
# COMPACT_ATOMS: atom_id res chain seq x y z
N THR A 1 -13.30 -10.56 3.92
CA THR A 1 -13.98 -10.08 2.70
C THR A 1 -13.22 -8.92 2.08
N LEU A 2 -13.39 -8.66 0.77
CA LEU A 2 -12.75 -7.56 0.04
C LEU A 2 -13.01 -6.20 0.72
N TRP A 3 -14.28 -5.88 0.99
CA TRP A 3 -14.68 -4.62 1.64
C TRP A 3 -14.05 -4.42 3.02
N GLY A 4 -13.86 -5.50 3.79
CA GLY A 4 -13.16 -5.43 5.07
C GLY A 4 -11.71 -4.98 4.91
N ARG A 5 -11.00 -5.51 3.91
CA ARG A 5 -9.60 -5.14 3.61
C ARG A 5 -9.50 -3.72 3.08
N LEU A 6 -10.38 -3.33 2.15
CA LEU A 6 -10.41 -1.96 1.61
C LEU A 6 -10.68 -0.92 2.69
N ARG A 7 -11.59 -1.21 3.63
CA ARG A 7 -11.91 -0.30 4.74
C ARG A 7 -10.69 0.07 5.59
N THR A 8 -9.73 -0.84 5.77
CA THR A 8 -8.48 -0.58 6.48
C THR A 8 -7.60 0.49 5.80
N HIS A 9 -7.78 0.71 4.50
CA HIS A 9 -7.00 1.66 3.72
C HIS A 9 -7.76 2.93 3.37
N LEU A 10 -9.06 2.83 3.04
CA LEU A 10 -9.90 3.96 2.62
C LEU A 10 -9.97 5.09 3.66
N GLY A 11 -9.87 4.76 4.95
CA GLY A 11 -10.05 5.74 6.03
C GLY A 11 -11.52 6.05 6.27
N THR A 12 -11.80 7.22 6.84
CA THR A 12 -13.16 7.65 7.20
C THR A 12 -13.68 8.71 6.24
N ARG A 13 -15.01 8.89 6.18
CA ARG A 13 -15.64 9.97 5.37
C ARG A 13 -15.19 11.37 5.76
N ALA A 14 -14.73 11.57 6.99
CA ALA A 14 -14.19 12.84 7.47
C ALA A 14 -12.71 13.05 7.09
N GLY A 15 -12.12 12.17 6.27
CA GLY A 15 -10.72 12.23 5.87
C GLY A 15 -9.74 11.59 6.86
N GLY A 16 -10.21 11.07 7.99
CA GLY A 16 -9.35 10.39 8.96
C GLY A 16 -8.84 9.03 8.47
N GLY A 17 -7.85 8.48 9.17
CA GLY A 17 -7.29 7.17 8.84
C GLY A 17 -6.65 6.49 10.04
N ASN A 18 -6.00 5.35 9.78
CA ASN A 18 -5.27 4.60 10.79
C ASN A 18 -3.92 4.14 10.22
N HIS A 19 -2.95 5.05 10.11
CA HIS A 19 -1.59 4.72 9.69
C HIS A 19 -0.92 3.69 10.61
N ARG A 20 -1.34 3.60 11.88
CA ARG A 20 -0.80 2.62 12.83
C ARG A 20 -1.25 1.20 12.53
N GLY A 21 -2.44 1.02 11.95
CA GLY A 21 -2.99 -0.28 11.53
C GLY A 21 -2.84 -0.58 10.05
N SER A 22 -2.26 0.33 9.26
CA SER A 22 -2.23 0.26 7.80
C SER A 22 -0.86 0.67 7.28
N ILE A 23 -0.02 -0.32 6.96
CA ILE A 23 1.34 -0.08 6.44
C ILE A 23 1.32 0.79 5.17
N PHE A 24 0.29 0.63 4.34
CA PHE A 24 0.13 1.43 3.13
C PHE A 24 -0.05 2.91 3.47
N ARG A 25 -0.95 3.24 4.41
CA ARG A 25 -1.14 4.63 4.89
C ARG A 25 0.13 5.17 5.52
N LEU A 26 0.81 4.36 6.32
CA LEU A 26 2.08 4.73 6.94
C LEU A 26 3.10 5.17 5.89
N HIS A 27 3.29 4.37 4.83
CA HIS A 27 4.22 4.67 3.76
C HIS A 27 3.83 5.91 2.96
N VAL A 28 2.55 6.06 2.60
CA VAL A 28 2.06 7.25 1.88
C VAL A 28 2.30 8.51 2.71
N GLY A 29 1.93 8.52 3.99
CA GLY A 29 2.11 9.70 4.82
C GLY A 29 3.58 10.02 5.07
N ALA A 30 4.43 9.02 5.26
CA ALA A 30 5.87 9.24 5.39
C ALA A 30 6.48 9.87 4.13
N ALA A 31 6.01 9.47 2.94
CA ALA A 31 6.42 10.07 1.68
C ALA A 31 5.89 11.52 1.50
N LEU A 32 4.65 11.81 1.91
CA LEU A 32 4.10 13.18 1.92
C LEU A 32 4.92 14.10 2.82
N LEU A 33 5.20 13.68 4.05
CA LEU A 33 5.99 14.43 5.02
C LEU A 33 7.41 14.70 4.51
N ALA A 34 8.05 13.69 3.92
CA ALA A 34 9.38 13.82 3.34
C ALA A 34 9.40 14.78 2.13
N ARG A 35 8.42 14.70 1.22
CA ARG A 35 8.30 15.59 0.07
C ARG A 35 8.17 17.05 0.51
N ASP A 36 7.31 17.30 1.49
CA ASP A 36 6.95 18.64 1.93
C ASP A 36 7.88 19.19 3.02
N ARG A 37 8.86 18.38 3.45
CA ARG A 37 9.82 18.71 4.53
C ARG A 37 9.12 19.07 5.85
N VAL A 38 8.03 18.38 6.15
CA VAL A 38 7.26 18.54 7.39
C VAL A 38 7.62 17.41 8.35
N CYS A 39 7.86 17.76 9.61
CA CYS A 39 8.09 16.78 10.67
C CYS A 39 6.82 16.59 11.51
N VAL A 40 6.32 15.34 11.56
CA VAL A 40 5.29 14.91 12.51
C VAL A 40 5.93 13.83 13.37
N PRO A 41 6.48 14.16 14.55
CA PRO A 41 7.32 13.24 15.33
C PRO A 41 6.65 11.93 15.73
N THR A 42 5.33 11.90 15.74
CA THR A 42 4.52 10.76 16.14
C THR A 42 4.13 9.85 14.97
N TRP A 43 4.34 10.29 13.72
CA TRP A 43 4.06 9.50 12.53
C TRP A 43 5.04 8.33 12.40
N GLY A 44 4.50 7.10 12.32
CA GLY A 44 5.32 5.89 12.16
C GLY A 44 6.00 5.36 13.41
N VAL A 45 5.74 5.96 14.58
CA VAL A 45 6.18 5.44 15.89
C VAL A 45 5.28 4.28 16.38
N GLY A 46 4.21 3.98 15.65
CA GLY A 46 3.26 2.92 16.00
C GLY A 46 2.44 3.24 17.26
N SER A 47 2.01 2.20 17.96
CA SER A 47 1.35 2.32 19.27
C SER A 47 2.32 2.70 20.40
N SER A 48 3.63 2.63 20.15
CA SER A 48 4.70 2.90 21.12
C SER A 48 5.05 4.37 21.29
N ALA A 49 4.27 5.28 20.68
CA ALA A 49 4.46 6.71 20.90
C ALA A 49 4.28 7.04 22.41
N PRO A 50 5.21 7.82 23.02
CA PRO A 50 5.12 8.22 24.42
C PRO A 50 3.73 8.77 24.75
N PRO A 51 3.12 8.39 25.90
CA PRO A 51 1.81 8.88 26.30
C PRO A 51 1.70 10.40 26.26
N THR A 52 2.80 11.10 26.59
CA THR A 52 2.92 12.57 26.56
C THR A 52 2.77 13.17 25.16
N LEU A 53 3.27 12.49 24.12
CA LEU A 53 3.10 12.90 22.73
C LEU A 53 1.70 12.55 22.20
N ARG A 54 1.10 11.45 22.69
CA ARG A 54 -0.28 11.08 22.33
C ARG A 54 -1.32 12.06 22.84
N VAL A 55 -1.10 12.71 23.98
CA VAL A 55 -2.05 13.70 24.55
C VAL A 55 -1.74 15.14 24.12
N ASN A 56 -0.66 15.36 23.36
CA ASN A 56 -0.32 16.67 22.85
C ASN A 56 -1.26 17.05 21.69
N LEU A 57 -2.12 18.06 21.92
CA LEU A 57 -3.13 18.50 20.94
C LEU A 57 -2.51 18.97 19.61
N THR A 58 -1.34 19.61 19.66
CA THR A 58 -0.63 20.05 18.45
C THR A 58 -0.14 18.86 17.63
N ALA A 59 0.42 17.83 18.29
CA ALA A 59 0.85 16.61 17.62
C ALA A 59 -0.35 15.84 17.02
N GLN A 60 -1.46 15.74 17.76
CA GLN A 60 -2.70 15.14 17.25
C GLN A 60 -3.24 15.88 16.02
N ALA A 61 -3.27 17.21 16.05
CA ALA A 61 -3.73 18.02 14.93
C ALA A 61 -2.84 17.83 13.69
N ALA A 62 -1.52 17.79 13.89
CA ALA A 62 -0.57 17.54 12.81
C ALA A 62 -0.72 16.11 12.21
N GLU A 63 -0.93 15.08 13.04
CA GLU A 63 -1.25 13.74 12.56
C GLU A 63 -2.57 13.68 11.79
N ALA A 64 -3.62 14.32 12.31
CA ALA A 64 -4.93 14.34 11.68
C ALA A 64 -4.86 15.02 10.30
N ALA A 65 -4.15 16.15 10.20
CA ALA A 65 -3.90 16.82 8.94
C ALA A 65 -3.11 15.92 7.96
N CYS A 66 -2.12 15.17 8.45
CA CYS A 66 -1.39 14.21 7.62
C CYS A 66 -2.29 13.06 7.14
N GLU A 67 -3.10 12.46 8.02
CA GLU A 67 -4.07 11.42 7.65
C GLU A 67 -5.07 11.88 6.59
N GLN A 68 -5.53 13.13 6.67
CA GLN A 68 -6.43 13.71 5.67
C GLN A 68 -5.81 13.72 4.28
N ARG A 69 -4.55 14.15 4.19
CA ARG A 69 -3.80 14.17 2.92
C ARG A 69 -3.50 12.76 2.41
N VAL A 70 -3.26 11.81 3.31
CA VAL A 70 -3.14 10.38 2.96
C VAL A 70 -4.46 9.86 2.39
N SER A 71 -5.59 10.21 3.00
CA SER A 71 -6.92 9.83 2.53
C SER A 71 -7.24 10.41 1.15
N GLU A 72 -6.91 11.69 0.92
CA GLU A 72 -7.04 12.33 -0.39
C GLU A 72 -6.19 11.61 -1.45
N TYR A 73 -4.92 11.32 -1.14
CA TYR A 73 -4.03 10.63 -2.07
C TYR A 73 -4.49 9.22 -2.41
N ILE A 74 -4.88 8.42 -1.41
CA ILE A 74 -5.39 7.05 -1.62
C ILE A 74 -6.75 7.09 -2.32
N GLY A 75 -7.63 8.01 -1.93
CA GLY A 75 -8.96 8.16 -2.49
C GLY A 75 -8.97 8.60 -3.96
N ALA A 76 -7.90 9.23 -4.44
CA ALA A 76 -7.72 9.57 -5.84
C ALA A 76 -7.20 8.39 -6.71
N MET A 77 -6.85 7.25 -6.11
CA MET A 77 -6.37 6.08 -6.85
C MET A 77 -7.51 5.26 -7.45
N THR A 78 -7.25 4.68 -8.62
CA THR A 78 -8.10 3.62 -9.18
C THR A 78 -7.80 2.30 -8.47
N VAL A 79 -8.86 1.59 -8.08
CA VAL A 79 -8.75 0.25 -7.51
C VAL A 79 -9.29 -0.76 -8.51
N LEU A 80 -8.44 -1.71 -8.88
CA LEU A 80 -8.82 -2.93 -9.57
C LEU A 80 -8.73 -4.09 -8.58
N TRP A 81 -9.60 -5.08 -8.76
CA TRP A 81 -9.61 -6.28 -7.94
C TRP A 81 -9.74 -7.51 -8.83
N VAL A 82 -9.13 -8.61 -8.40
CA VAL A 82 -9.21 -9.92 -9.04
C VAL A 82 -9.78 -10.87 -8.00
N ASP A 83 -10.86 -11.54 -8.36
CA ASP A 83 -11.47 -12.59 -7.55
C ASP A 83 -10.64 -13.86 -7.68
N VAL A 84 -10.22 -14.39 -6.53
CA VAL A 84 -9.51 -15.68 -6.44
C VAL A 84 -10.27 -16.49 -5.39
N PRO A 85 -11.16 -17.40 -5.81
CA PRO A 85 -12.04 -18.13 -4.89
C PRO A 85 -11.30 -19.32 -4.26
N ASP A 86 -10.27 -19.04 -3.46
CA ASP A 86 -9.49 -20.03 -2.74
C ASP A 86 -9.51 -19.80 -1.21
N GLU A 87 -9.25 -20.86 -0.45
CA GLU A 87 -9.10 -20.74 1.00
C GLU A 87 -7.76 -20.05 1.35
N PRO A 88 -7.77 -19.01 2.21
CA PRO A 88 -6.55 -18.28 2.55
C PRO A 88 -5.49 -19.16 3.20
N SER A 89 -4.31 -19.25 2.58
CA SER A 89 -3.13 -19.90 3.14
C SER A 89 -1.84 -19.37 2.47
N THR A 90 -0.68 -19.73 3.01
CA THR A 90 0.62 -19.37 2.41
C THR A 90 0.89 -20.10 1.09
N SER A 91 0.19 -21.22 0.85
CA SER A 91 0.24 -22.03 -0.37
C SER A 91 -0.96 -21.81 -1.28
N SER A 92 -1.79 -20.79 -1.01
CA SER A 92 -3.01 -20.54 -1.77
C SER A 92 -2.69 -19.95 -3.15
N LEU A 93 -3.60 -20.11 -4.10
CA LEU A 93 -3.53 -19.49 -5.42
C LEU A 93 -3.44 -17.96 -5.32
N ARG A 94 -4.21 -17.35 -4.42
CA ARG A 94 -4.13 -15.92 -4.14
C ARG A 94 -2.73 -15.52 -3.66
N ALA A 95 -2.14 -16.29 -2.74
CA ALA A 95 -0.79 -16.01 -2.25
C ALA A 95 0.28 -16.20 -3.34
N PHE A 96 0.09 -17.19 -4.22
CA PHE A 96 0.93 -17.44 -5.39
C PHE A 96 0.88 -16.26 -6.38
N ILE A 97 -0.32 -15.76 -6.71
CA ILE A 97 -0.49 -14.60 -7.59
C ILE A 97 0.12 -13.35 -6.93
N GLU A 98 -0.19 -13.09 -5.65
CA GLU A 98 0.28 -11.90 -4.93
C GLU A 98 1.82 -11.80 -4.91
N ARG A 99 2.52 -12.87 -4.51
CA ARG A 99 3.99 -12.83 -4.40
C ARG A 99 4.67 -12.63 -5.75
N ASN A 100 4.17 -13.31 -6.79
CA ASN A 100 4.77 -13.27 -8.12
C ASN A 100 4.47 -11.94 -8.84
N ALA A 101 3.27 -11.38 -8.66
CA ALA A 101 2.94 -10.06 -9.17
C ALA A 101 3.85 -8.98 -8.55
N ILE A 102 4.09 -9.02 -7.24
CA ILE A 102 5.01 -8.08 -6.59
C ILE A 102 6.44 -8.27 -7.08
N ALA A 103 6.91 -9.52 -7.19
CA ALA A 103 8.25 -9.84 -7.69
C ALA A 103 8.47 -9.37 -9.14
N LEU A 104 7.47 -9.52 -10.01
CA LEU A 104 7.50 -9.03 -11.39
C LEU A 104 7.51 -7.49 -11.42
N LEU A 105 6.55 -6.85 -10.74
CA LEU A 105 6.34 -5.40 -10.80
C LEU A 105 7.35 -4.58 -10.02
N SER A 106 8.15 -5.20 -9.14
CA SER A 106 9.21 -4.50 -8.40
C SER A 106 10.32 -3.98 -9.31
N ASN A 107 10.34 -4.39 -10.59
CA ASN A 107 11.31 -3.95 -11.59
C ASN A 107 12.78 -4.23 -11.19
N ARG A 108 13.01 -5.11 -10.20
CA ARG A 108 14.33 -5.27 -9.60
C ARG A 108 15.27 -6.12 -10.44
N PHE A 109 14.75 -7.23 -10.99
CA PHE A 109 15.51 -8.15 -11.83
C PHE A 109 15.17 -8.03 -13.31
N ALA A 110 14.08 -7.34 -13.63
CA ALA A 110 13.66 -6.98 -14.97
C ALA A 110 12.96 -5.61 -14.90
N PRO A 111 13.66 -4.48 -15.10
CA PRO A 111 13.01 -3.18 -15.15
C PRO A 111 12.20 -3.06 -16.45
N ILE A 112 10.90 -3.32 -16.34
CA ILE A 112 9.94 -3.29 -17.44
C ILE A 112 9.36 -1.88 -17.57
N GLU A 113 8.88 -1.28 -16.46
CA GLU A 113 8.24 0.03 -16.47
C GLU A 113 8.63 0.87 -15.25
N PRO A 114 9.30 2.03 -15.43
CA PRO A 114 9.58 2.93 -14.33
C PRO A 114 8.29 3.58 -13.80
N ALA A 115 8.25 3.89 -12.50
CA ALA A 115 7.17 4.71 -11.96
C ALA A 115 7.08 6.07 -12.68
N SER A 116 5.86 6.59 -12.77
CA SER A 116 5.63 7.93 -13.31
C SER A 116 6.45 8.98 -12.55
N THR A 117 6.87 10.03 -13.27
CA THR A 117 7.74 11.09 -12.70
C THR A 117 7.11 11.79 -11.51
N GLY A 118 5.77 11.90 -11.49
CA GLY A 118 4.99 12.46 -10.40
C GLY A 118 4.61 11.49 -9.27
N TRP A 119 5.06 10.23 -9.32
CA TRP A 119 4.71 9.25 -8.29
C TRP A 119 5.30 9.63 -6.92
N LEU A 120 4.43 9.73 -5.91
CA LEU A 120 4.80 10.16 -4.56
C LEU A 120 5.88 9.25 -3.92
N GLY A 121 5.90 7.96 -4.25
CA GLY A 121 6.83 6.99 -3.68
C GLY A 121 8.31 7.34 -3.88
N ARG A 122 8.64 8.19 -4.87
CA ARG A 122 9.99 8.73 -5.09
C ARG A 122 10.51 9.55 -3.90
N HIS A 123 9.61 10.13 -3.11
CA HIS A 123 9.93 10.88 -1.89
C HIS A 123 9.90 10.03 -0.63
N SER A 124 9.55 8.74 -0.72
CA SER A 124 9.51 7.86 0.44
C SER A 124 10.85 7.86 1.16
N PRO A 125 10.89 7.89 2.51
CA PRO A 125 12.14 7.72 3.24
C PRO A 125 12.71 6.30 3.09
N ARG A 126 11.88 5.30 2.74
CA ARG A 126 12.33 3.92 2.52
C ARG A 126 12.90 3.73 1.12
N ASP A 127 14.12 3.23 1.06
CA ASP A 127 14.80 2.95 -0.21
C ASP A 127 14.10 1.85 -1.02
N ASP A 128 13.60 0.81 -0.35
CA ASP A 128 12.87 -0.29 -0.98
C ASP A 128 11.69 0.22 -1.83
N ILE A 129 10.94 1.22 -1.34
CA ILE A 129 9.81 1.81 -2.08
C ILE A 129 10.31 2.56 -3.31
N ARG A 130 11.35 3.38 -3.15
CA ARG A 130 11.93 4.16 -4.26
C ARG A 130 12.49 3.27 -5.35
N ARG A 131 13.13 2.16 -4.98
CA ARG A 131 13.77 1.24 -5.92
C ARG A 131 12.79 0.27 -6.57
N SER A 132 11.79 -0.19 -5.83
CA SER A 132 10.81 -1.16 -6.35
C SER A 132 9.66 -0.53 -7.13
N ASN A 133 9.47 0.79 -7.04
CA ASN A 133 8.28 1.46 -7.58
C ASN A 133 6.94 0.97 -6.98
N LEU A 134 6.97 0.29 -5.82
CA LEU A 134 5.81 -0.29 -5.17
C LEU A 134 5.66 0.19 -3.72
N TRP A 135 4.40 0.25 -3.28
CA TRP A 135 4.07 0.46 -1.87
C TRP A 135 4.09 -0.85 -1.06
N ASN A 136 3.84 -1.99 -1.72
CA ASN A 136 3.93 -3.32 -1.10
C ASN A 136 5.34 -3.87 -1.27
N LEU A 137 5.98 -4.23 -0.16
CA LEU A 137 7.41 -4.57 -0.13
C LEU A 137 7.67 -6.05 0.06
N ASN A 138 6.69 -6.83 0.50
CA ASN A 138 6.90 -8.26 0.64
C ASN A 138 7.09 -8.86 -0.76
N HIS A 139 8.20 -9.55 -0.99
CA HIS A 139 8.57 -10.21 -2.26
C HIS A 139 9.23 -9.33 -3.34
N VAL A 140 9.51 -8.04 -3.09
CA VAL A 140 10.17 -7.16 -4.09
C VAL A 140 11.58 -7.63 -4.51
N ASP A 141 12.20 -8.45 -3.67
CA ASP A 141 13.56 -8.99 -3.84
C ASP A 141 13.58 -10.44 -4.36
N GLN A 142 12.43 -10.97 -4.82
CA GLN A 142 12.31 -12.34 -5.31
C GLN A 142 12.22 -12.38 -6.84
N ALA A 143 12.57 -13.52 -7.43
CA ALA A 143 12.20 -13.83 -8.80
C ALA A 143 10.76 -14.35 -8.83
N TYR A 144 10.06 -14.11 -9.94
CA TYR A 144 8.72 -14.63 -10.15
C TYR A 144 8.75 -15.95 -10.93
N ASP A 145 7.81 -16.84 -10.63
CA ASP A 145 7.52 -18.04 -11.41
C ASP A 145 6.59 -17.70 -12.57
N ARG A 146 7.00 -17.96 -13.81
CA ARG A 146 6.24 -17.59 -15.02
C ARG A 146 4.85 -18.22 -15.09
N LEU A 147 4.63 -19.38 -14.46
CA LEU A 147 3.32 -20.04 -14.41
C LEU A 147 2.26 -19.19 -13.68
N PHE A 148 2.68 -18.17 -12.94
CA PHE A 148 1.73 -17.24 -12.31
C PHE A 148 0.96 -16.39 -13.32
N LEU A 149 1.47 -16.20 -14.54
CA LEU A 149 0.80 -15.40 -15.56
C LEU A 149 -0.48 -16.11 -16.02
N ASP A 150 -0.40 -17.41 -16.27
CA ASP A 150 -1.55 -18.25 -16.62
C ASP A 150 -2.57 -18.25 -15.47
N ALA A 151 -2.10 -18.43 -14.24
CA ALA A 151 -2.94 -18.37 -13.04
C ALA A 151 -3.64 -17.00 -12.86
N LEU A 152 -2.96 -15.90 -13.20
CA LEU A 152 -3.53 -14.56 -13.12
C LEU A 152 -4.56 -14.32 -14.23
N GLU A 153 -4.29 -14.81 -15.45
CA GLU A 153 -5.22 -14.74 -16.58
C GLU A 153 -6.53 -15.46 -16.26
N GLU A 154 -6.46 -16.72 -15.81
CA GLU A 154 -7.63 -17.49 -15.38
C GLU A 154 -8.45 -16.76 -14.30
N ALA A 155 -7.77 -16.14 -13.32
CA ALA A 155 -8.44 -15.39 -12.26
C ALA A 155 -9.11 -14.10 -12.78
N VAL A 156 -8.51 -13.41 -13.76
CA VAL A 156 -9.09 -12.23 -14.40
C VAL A 156 -10.32 -12.59 -15.23
N GLU A 157 -10.27 -13.70 -15.98
CA GLU A 157 -11.41 -14.22 -16.73
C GLU A 157 -12.56 -14.58 -15.78
N TRP A 158 -12.26 -15.30 -14.71
CA TRP A 158 -13.22 -15.62 -13.65
C TRP A 158 -13.87 -14.36 -13.09
N THR A 159 -13.07 -13.36 -12.71
CA THR A 159 -13.57 -12.07 -12.18
C THR A 159 -14.54 -11.40 -13.15
N SER A 160 -14.19 -11.39 -14.44
CA SER A 160 -14.97 -10.76 -15.51
C SER A 160 -16.32 -11.46 -15.74
N MET A 161 -16.40 -12.77 -15.52
CA MET A 161 -17.65 -13.52 -15.58
C MET A 161 -18.59 -13.20 -14.41
N GLN A 162 -18.05 -12.87 -13.23
CA GLN A 162 -18.83 -12.51 -12.04
C GLN A 162 -19.31 -11.06 -12.03
N THR A 163 -18.71 -10.17 -12.84
CA THR A 163 -19.08 -8.74 -12.91
C THR A 163 -20.03 -8.39 -14.05
N LYS A 164 -20.41 -9.36 -14.89
CA LYS A 164 -21.48 -9.23 -15.90
C LYS A 164 -22.85 -9.54 -15.29
#